data_AF-A0A1V6F714-F1
#
_entry.id   AF-A0A1V6F714-F1
#
_cell.length_a   1.000
_cell.length_b   1.000
_cell.length_c   1.000
_cell.angle_alpha   90.00
_cell.angle_beta   90.00
_cell.angle_gamma   90.00
#
_symmetry.space_group_name_H-M   'P 1'
#
loop_
_entity.id
_entity.type
_entity.pdbx_description
1 polymer ?
#
loop_
_entity_poly.entity_id
_entity_poly.type
_entity_poly.pdbx_seq_one_letter_code
_entity_poly.pdbx_strand_id
1 'polypeptide(L)'
;MFTLDEKHLDKAKEFAAKHRRKKSCDDCYDRGWIGTTEQNLLVLCTRCVDLEAAMADWKAYVSEHEELKEHFAELFEEKKVEEAEESKQAAPVAQKHRKENVQARNTFVPGQKRMGHSKKIG
;
A
#
# COMPACT_ATOMS: atom_id res chain seq x y z
N MET A 1 -18.16 -21.06 -1.60
CA MET A 1 -17.16 -19.99 -1.37
C MET A 1 -17.93 -18.79 -0.85
N PHE A 2 -17.66 -18.33 0.38
CA PHE A 2 -18.29 -17.12 0.91
C PHE A 2 -17.76 -15.90 0.14
N THR A 3 -18.67 -15.03 -0.33
CA THR A 3 -18.34 -13.78 -1.01
C THR A 3 -18.87 -12.63 -0.16
N LEU A 4 -18.00 -11.67 0.17
CA LEU A 4 -18.41 -10.51 0.95
C LEU A 4 -19.39 -9.64 0.16
N ASP A 5 -20.50 -9.29 0.79
CA ASP A 5 -21.50 -8.36 0.22
C ASP A 5 -20.89 -6.97 -0.01
N GLU A 6 -21.33 -6.32 -1.09
CA GLU A 6 -20.82 -5.01 -1.53
C GLU A 6 -20.94 -3.93 -0.44
N LYS A 7 -21.99 -4.01 0.40
CA LYS A 7 -22.21 -3.08 1.52
C LYS A 7 -21.06 -3.09 2.52
N HIS A 8 -20.55 -4.27 2.84
CA HIS A 8 -19.46 -4.44 3.79
C HIS A 8 -18.12 -4.07 3.15
N LEU A 9 -17.96 -4.35 1.86
CA LEU A 9 -16.79 -3.95 1.08
C LEU A 9 -16.67 -2.42 1.03
N ASP A 10 -17.76 -1.69 0.86
CA ASP A 10 -17.75 -0.23 0.87
C ASP A 10 -17.39 0.34 2.25
N LYS A 11 -17.86 -0.30 3.34
CA LYS A 11 -17.40 0.04 4.69
C LYS A 11 -15.92 -0.21 4.89
N ALA A 12 -15.38 -1.31 4.37
CA ALA A 12 -13.94 -1.57 4.40
C ALA A 12 -13.15 -0.47 3.67
N LYS A 13 -13.64 0.00 2.52
CA LYS A 13 -13.01 1.12 1.78
C LYS A 13 -13.03 2.42 2.60
N GLU A 14 -14.12 2.70 3.30
CA GLU A 14 -14.21 3.86 4.19
C GLU A 14 -13.14 3.81 5.29
N PHE A 15 -12.94 2.64 5.92
CA PHE A 15 -11.90 2.48 6.95
C PHE A 15 -10.48 2.64 6.36
N ALA A 16 -10.24 2.06 5.18
CA ALA A 16 -8.97 2.22 4.48
C ALA A 16 -8.65 3.68 4.17
N ALA A 17 -9.65 4.48 3.79
CA ALA A 17 -9.50 5.90 3.51
C ALA A 17 -9.26 6.74 4.78
N LYS A 18 -9.94 6.41 5.89
CA LYS A 18 -9.80 7.11 7.19
C LYS A 18 -8.41 6.92 7.79
N HIS A 19 -7.85 5.72 7.71
CA HIS A 19 -6.56 5.36 8.32
C HIS A 19 -5.37 5.60 7.40
N ARG A 20 -5.50 6.51 6.42
CA ARG A 20 -4.38 6.89 5.56
C ARG A 20 -3.41 7.79 6.30
N ARG A 21 -2.18 7.30 6.46
CA ARG A 21 -1.03 8.05 7.00
C ARG A 21 -0.44 9.01 5.96
N LYS A 22 -0.53 8.69 4.67
CA LYS A 22 0.04 9.51 3.57
C LYS A 22 -1.05 10.03 2.65
N LYS A 23 -0.91 11.29 2.22
CA LYS A 23 -1.81 11.95 1.26
C LYS A 23 -1.68 11.40 -0.16
N SER A 24 -0.45 11.07 -0.59
CA SER A 24 -0.19 10.47 -1.90
C SER A 24 0.58 9.14 -1.82
N CYS A 25 0.27 8.20 -2.70
CA CYS A 25 0.91 6.91 -2.83
C CYS A 25 0.71 6.34 -4.25
N ASP A 26 1.83 6.01 -4.91
CA ASP A 26 1.84 5.46 -6.27
C ASP A 26 1.28 4.04 -6.34
N ASP A 27 1.42 3.25 -5.28
CA ASP A 27 1.01 1.83 -5.29
C ASP A 27 -0.51 1.66 -5.21
N CYS A 28 -1.19 2.48 -4.41
CA CYS A 28 -2.64 2.44 -4.28
C CYS A 28 -3.35 3.54 -5.08
N TYR A 29 -2.61 4.42 -5.75
CA TYR A 29 -3.11 5.61 -6.43
C TYR A 29 -4.05 6.44 -5.52
N ASP A 30 -3.56 6.74 -4.32
CA ASP A 30 -4.26 7.54 -3.31
C ASP A 30 -5.58 6.97 -2.78
N ARG A 31 -5.92 5.73 -3.12
CA ARG A 31 -7.14 5.08 -2.61
C ARG A 31 -6.98 4.57 -1.18
N GLY A 32 -5.80 4.05 -0.83
CA GLY A 32 -5.53 3.39 0.46
C GLY A 32 -5.64 1.86 0.39
N TRP A 33 -6.14 1.31 -0.71
CA TRP A 33 -6.19 -0.13 -0.99
C TRP A 33 -5.69 -0.41 -2.41
N ILE A 34 -5.23 -1.64 -2.64
CA ILE A 34 -4.66 -2.08 -3.92
C ILE A 34 -5.76 -2.68 -4.80
N GLY A 35 -6.66 -3.48 -4.22
CA GLY A 35 -7.74 -4.16 -4.92
C GLY A 35 -8.58 -5.02 -3.99
N THR A 36 -9.35 -5.93 -4.59
CA THR A 36 -10.17 -6.92 -3.89
C THR A 36 -9.77 -8.32 -4.32
N THR A 37 -9.93 -9.30 -3.44
CA THR A 37 -9.73 -10.72 -3.76
C THR A 37 -10.98 -11.31 -4.44
N GLU A 38 -10.91 -12.57 -4.88
CA GLU A 38 -12.05 -13.32 -5.44
C GLU A 38 -13.24 -13.43 -4.48
N GLN A 39 -13.00 -13.28 -3.17
CA GLN A 39 -14.01 -13.31 -2.11
C GLN A 39 -14.55 -11.91 -1.76
N ASN A 40 -14.26 -10.88 -2.57
CA ASN A 40 -14.58 -9.48 -2.29
C ASN A 40 -13.94 -8.96 -1.00
N LEU A 41 -12.78 -9.48 -0.59
CA LEU A 41 -12.03 -8.95 0.56
C LEU A 41 -11.09 -7.83 0.10
N LEU A 42 -11.09 -6.72 0.84
CA LEU A 42 -10.28 -5.55 0.51
C LEU A 42 -8.81 -5.76 0.88
N VAL A 43 -7.90 -5.57 -0.07
CA VAL A 43 -6.45 -5.63 0.15
C VAL A 43 -5.91 -4.22 0.43
N LEU A 44 -5.59 -3.96 1.69
CA LEU A 44 -5.06 -2.65 2.14
C LEU A 44 -3.64 -2.39 1.63
N CYS A 45 -3.31 -1.11 1.45
CA CYS A 45 -1.95 -0.71 1.10
C CYS A 45 -1.06 -0.61 2.34
N THR A 46 -0.05 -1.48 2.44
CA THR A 46 0.87 -1.55 3.59
C THR A 46 1.77 -0.32 3.77
N ARG A 47 1.88 0.54 2.75
CA ARG A 47 2.79 1.69 2.75
C ARG A 47 2.15 3.02 3.16
N CYS A 48 0.83 3.14 3.00
CA CYS A 48 0.13 4.40 3.22
C CYS A 48 -1.05 4.29 4.18
N VAL A 49 -1.52 3.09 4.50
CA VAL A 49 -2.57 2.85 5.49
C VAL A 49 -1.97 2.25 6.75
N ASP A 50 -2.51 2.68 7.87
CA ASP A 50 -2.28 2.05 9.17
C ASP A 50 -3.03 0.71 9.23
N LEU A 51 -2.31 -0.39 9.00
CA LEU A 51 -2.89 -1.73 8.97
C LEU A 51 -3.55 -2.10 10.30
N GLU A 52 -2.90 -1.78 11.42
CA GLU A 52 -3.41 -2.15 12.75
C GLU A 52 -4.70 -1.39 13.08
N ALA A 53 -4.71 -0.07 12.85
CA ALA A 53 -5.88 0.75 13.09
C ALA A 53 -7.05 0.38 12.15
N ALA A 54 -6.77 0.17 10.86
CA ALA A 54 -7.79 -0.24 9.90
C ALA A 54 -8.37 -1.62 10.22
N MET A 55 -7.54 -2.56 10.66
CA MET A 55 -7.99 -3.90 11.06
C MET A 55 -8.77 -3.88 12.38
N ALA A 56 -8.43 -3.00 13.33
CA ALA A 56 -9.18 -2.85 14.57
C ALA A 56 -10.60 -2.34 14.31
N ASP A 57 -10.75 -1.30 13.49
CA ASP A 57 -12.05 -0.77 13.08
C ASP A 57 -12.86 -1.80 12.30
N TRP A 58 -12.21 -2.53 11.39
CA TRP A 58 -12.86 -3.61 10.65
C TRP A 58 -13.34 -4.74 11.58
N LYS A 59 -12.54 -5.13 12.57
CA LYS A 59 -12.94 -6.13 13.57
C LYS A 59 -14.13 -5.67 14.40
N ALA A 60 -14.13 -4.40 14.83
CA ALA A 60 -15.27 -3.82 15.54
C ALA A 60 -16.54 -3.90 14.68
N TYR A 61 -16.45 -3.51 13.41
CA TYR A 61 -17.56 -3.59 12.46
C TYR A 61 -18.05 -5.03 12.24
N VAL A 62 -17.17 -5.99 12.01
CA VAL A 62 -17.53 -7.42 11.87
C VAL A 62 -18.17 -7.94 13.16
N SER A 63 -17.73 -7.47 14.33
CA SER A 63 -18.30 -7.88 15.61
C SER A 63 -19.73 -7.38 15.87
N GLU A 64 -20.17 -6.34 15.14
CA GLU A 64 -21.53 -5.81 15.21
C GLU A 64 -22.48 -6.55 14.25
N HIS A 65 -21.94 -7.24 13.26
CA HIS A 65 -22.71 -7.94 12.23
C HIS A 65 -22.65 -9.47 12.44
N GLU A 66 -23.73 -10.03 12.99
CA GLU A 66 -23.86 -11.48 13.28
C GLU A 66 -23.66 -12.35 12.03
N GLU A 67 -24.14 -11.92 10.87
CA GLU A 67 -23.98 -12.62 9.58
C GLU A 67 -22.51 -12.77 9.18
N LEU A 68 -21.66 -11.80 9.50
CA LEU A 68 -20.22 -11.88 9.24
C LEU A 68 -19.53 -12.72 10.31
N LYS A 69 -19.99 -12.68 11.57
CA LYS A 69 -19.41 -13.51 12.63
C LYS A 69 -19.50 -14.99 12.30
N GLU A 70 -20.61 -15.50 11.80
CA GLU A 70 -20.74 -16.94 11.53
C GLU A 70 -19.73 -17.42 10.47
N HIS A 71 -19.43 -16.59 9.47
CA HIS A 71 -18.50 -16.93 8.39
C HIS A 71 -17.03 -16.66 8.71
N PHE A 72 -16.76 -15.67 9.57
CA PHE A 72 -15.40 -15.39 10.04
C PHE A 72 -15.08 -16.09 11.37
N ALA A 73 -16.06 -16.71 12.06
CA ALA A 73 -15.87 -17.36 13.36
C ALA A 73 -14.83 -18.49 13.27
N GLU A 74 -14.84 -19.31 12.22
CA GLU A 74 -13.78 -20.34 12.03
C GLU A 74 -12.38 -19.69 11.91
N LEU A 75 -12.27 -18.54 11.24
CA LEU A 75 -11.01 -17.78 11.14
C LEU A 75 -10.61 -17.08 12.46
N PHE A 76 -11.56 -16.82 13.35
CA PHE A 76 -11.34 -16.17 14.65
C PHE A 76 -11.11 -17.16 15.79
N GLU A 77 -11.71 -18.35 15.76
CA GLU A 77 -11.55 -19.39 16.78
C GLU A 77 -10.28 -20.23 16.58
N GLU A 78 -9.76 -20.37 15.35
CA GLU A 78 -8.61 -21.25 15.08
C GLU A 78 -7.22 -20.60 15.25
N LYS A 79 -7.13 -19.30 15.58
CA LYS A 79 -5.84 -18.58 15.62
C LYS A 79 -5.50 -17.92 16.97
N LYS A 80 -5.60 -18.70 18.05
CA LYS A 80 -4.72 -18.51 19.22
C LYS A 80 -3.45 -19.34 19.05
N VAL A 81 -2.72 -19.12 17.97
CA VAL A 81 -1.37 -19.67 17.76
C VAL A 81 -0.43 -18.49 17.60
N GLU A 82 0.22 -18.18 18.73
CA GLU A 82 1.58 -17.69 18.86
C GLU A 82 2.04 -16.64 17.84
N GLU A 83 1.85 -15.39 18.26
CA GLU A 83 2.66 -14.25 17.86
C GLU A 83 4.12 -14.48 18.33
N ALA A 84 4.88 -15.29 17.59
CA ALA A 84 6.33 -15.42 17.75
C ALA A 84 6.95 -16.07 16.51
N GLU A 85 7.07 -15.33 15.41
CA GLU A 85 8.18 -15.51 14.46
C GLU A 85 8.21 -14.33 13.47
N GLU A 86 8.44 -13.15 14.01
CA GLU A 86 9.08 -12.08 13.24
C GLU A 86 10.60 -12.27 13.32
N SER A 87 11.20 -12.51 12.16
CA SER A 87 12.57 -12.13 11.75
C SER A 87 13.34 -13.25 11.05
N LYS A 88 13.27 -13.24 9.71
CA LYS A 88 14.39 -13.49 8.77
C LYS A 88 13.90 -13.38 7.33
N GLN A 89 13.30 -12.24 6.99
CA GLN A 89 13.31 -11.83 5.58
C GLN A 89 14.69 -11.20 5.34
N ALA A 90 15.52 -11.96 4.62
CA ALA A 90 16.84 -11.55 4.19
C ALA A 90 16.76 -10.16 3.55
N ALA A 91 17.58 -9.25 4.07
CA ALA A 91 17.75 -7.91 3.53
C ALA A 91 18.07 -8.01 2.01
N PRO A 92 17.31 -7.36 1.12
CA PRO A 92 17.82 -7.10 -0.21
C PRO A 92 19.03 -6.18 -0.05
N VAL A 93 20.18 -6.71 -0.45
CA VAL A 93 21.47 -6.02 -0.53
C VAL A 93 21.27 -4.62 -1.06
N ALA A 94 21.66 -3.63 -0.27
CA ALA A 94 21.66 -2.22 -0.65
C ALA A 94 22.50 -2.03 -1.93
N GLN A 95 21.84 -1.96 -3.08
CA GLN A 95 22.46 -1.40 -4.27
C GLN A 95 22.69 0.09 -4.00
N LYS A 96 23.92 0.42 -3.60
CA LYS A 96 24.41 1.80 -3.51
C LYS A 96 24.52 2.41 -4.91
N HIS A 97 23.40 2.75 -5.52
CA HIS A 97 23.39 3.80 -6.53
C HIS A 97 23.27 5.15 -5.81
N ARG A 98 24.35 5.53 -5.12
CA ARG A 98 24.58 6.94 -4.77
C ARG A 98 24.83 7.65 -6.10
N LYS A 99 23.76 8.06 -6.78
CA LYS A 99 23.87 9.17 -7.73
C LYS A 99 24.20 10.38 -6.87
N GLU A 100 25.48 10.72 -6.85
CA GLU A 100 25.90 12.03 -6.39
C GLU A 100 24.98 13.05 -7.07
N ASN A 101 24.28 13.81 -6.24
CA ASN A 101 23.61 15.01 -6.68
C ASN A 101 24.71 15.97 -7.12
N VAL A 102 25.20 15.76 -8.35
CA VAL A 102 25.88 16.80 -9.11
C VAL A 102 24.79 17.83 -9.30
N GLN A 103 24.77 18.81 -8.41
CA GLN A 103 23.96 20.00 -8.55
C GLN A 103 24.28 20.54 -9.94
N ALA A 104 23.43 20.24 -10.91
CA ALA A 104 23.48 20.82 -12.21
C ALA A 104 23.23 22.31 -11.97
N ARG A 105 24.32 23.08 -11.87
CA ARG A 105 24.26 24.53 -11.92
C ARG A 105 23.55 24.84 -13.23
N ASN A 106 22.31 25.29 -13.15
CA ASN A 106 21.58 25.79 -14.31
C ASN A 106 22.34 27.01 -14.83
N THR A 107 23.27 26.79 -15.76
CA THR A 107 23.97 27.83 -16.52
C THR A 107 23.11 28.31 -17.68
N PHE A 108 21.80 28.42 -17.47
CA PHE A 108 20.88 28.94 -18.47
C PHE A 108 20.93 30.46 -18.44
N VAL A 109 21.70 31.04 -19.37
CA VAL A 109 21.68 32.47 -19.67
C VAL A 109 20.79 32.68 -20.90
N PRO A 110 19.69 33.46 -20.80
CA PRO A 110 18.87 33.79 -21.95
C PRO A 110 19.72 34.42 -23.07
N GLY A 111 19.70 33.83 -24.26
CA GLY A 111 20.48 34.27 -25.43
C GLY A 111 21.71 33.41 -25.77
N GLN A 112 22.09 32.46 -24.92
CA GLN A 112 23.26 31.60 -25.18
C GLN A 112 22.88 30.40 -26.06
N LYS A 113 23.38 30.37 -27.31
CA LYS A 113 23.17 29.25 -28.25
C LYS A 113 23.86 27.99 -27.72
N ARG A 114 23.10 26.93 -27.46
CA ARG A 114 23.64 25.60 -27.12
C ARG A 114 24.33 25.03 -28.37
N MET A 115 25.65 24.90 -28.34
CA MET A 115 26.38 24.19 -29.39
C MET A 115 26.05 22.70 -29.27
N GLY A 116 25.20 22.21 -30.18
CA GLY A 116 24.81 20.79 -30.24
C GLY A 116 25.99 19.91 -30.64
N HIS A 117 26.01 18.69 -30.10
CA HIS A 117 27.01 17.67 -30.39
C HIS A 117 26.92 17.24 -31.87
N SER A 118 27.94 17.54 -32.67
CA SER A 118 28.05 17.05 -34.05
C SER A 118 28.35 15.55 -34.02
N LYS A 119 27.35 14.71 -34.33
CA LYS A 119 27.56 13.27 -34.51
C LYS A 119 28.38 13.06 -35.79
N LYS A 120 29.68 12.73 -35.66
CA LYS A 120 30.47 12.22 -36.79
C LYS A 120 29.93 10.84 -37.12
N ILE A 121 29.29 10.72 -38.29
CA ILE A 121 29.01 9.44 -38.92
C ILE A 121 30.32 9.06 -39.64
N GLY A 122 30.95 7.99 -39.19
CA GLY A 122 32.10 7.36 -39.85
C GLY A 122 31.68 6.02 -40.42
#